data_AF-A0A7V3I6D5-F1
#
_entry.id   AF-A0A7V3I6D5-F1
#
_cell.length_a   1.000
_cell.length_b   1.000
_cell.length_c   1.000
_cell.angle_alpha   90.00
_cell.angle_beta   90.00
_cell.angle_gamma   90.00
#
_symmetry.space_group_name_H-M   'P 1'
#
loop_
_entity.id
_entity.type
_entity.pdbx_description
1 polymer ?
#
loop_
_entity_poly.entity_id
_entity_poly.type
_entity_poly.pdbx_seq_one_letter_code
_entity_poly.pdbx_strand_id
1 'polypeptide(L)'
;MLCALVVVLCCCPLAAAAASLDEGFISPPALARPWVYWFWLNGNITREGITADLEAMKRVGIGGVLIMEVDQGAPVGPIDFMGARWRELFAHAVREAGRLGLEINMNDDAGWNGSG
;
A
#
# COMPACT_ATOMS: atom_id res chain seq x y z
N MET A 1 28.86 37.68 -41.40
CA MET A 1 29.26 36.40 -40.77
C MET A 1 29.61 36.68 -39.32
N LEU A 2 28.76 36.28 -38.38
CA LEU A 2 29.15 35.45 -37.24
C LEU A 2 27.86 35.10 -36.48
N CYS A 3 27.48 33.83 -36.55
CA CYS A 3 26.47 33.22 -35.71
C CYS A 3 26.93 33.29 -34.25
N ALA A 4 26.10 33.83 -33.35
CA ALA A 4 26.24 33.58 -31.93
C ALA A 4 24.98 32.83 -31.47
N LEU A 5 25.15 31.51 -31.44
CA LEU A 5 24.26 30.51 -30.89
C LEU A 5 24.00 30.85 -29.40
N VAL A 6 22.85 31.43 -29.07
CA VAL A 6 22.42 31.50 -27.67
C VAL A 6 21.85 30.14 -27.31
N VAL A 7 22.67 29.37 -26.62
CA VAL A 7 22.33 28.11 -25.96
C VAL A 7 21.08 28.33 -25.12
N VAL A 8 19.98 27.67 -25.49
CA VAL A 8 18.84 27.50 -24.61
C VAL A 8 19.35 26.72 -23.40
N LEU A 9 19.57 27.41 -22.28
CA LEU A 9 19.68 26.76 -20.98
C LEU A 9 18.33 26.08 -20.73
N CYS A 10 18.22 24.83 -21.16
CA CYS A 10 17.32 23.87 -20.57
C CYS A 10 17.86 23.59 -19.16
N CYS A 11 17.70 24.56 -18.25
CA CYS A 11 17.74 24.30 -16.83
C CYS A 11 16.48 23.46 -16.54
N CYS A 12 16.56 22.16 -16.84
CA CYS A 12 15.78 21.18 -16.12
C CYS A 12 15.93 21.53 -14.63
N PRO A 13 14.85 21.81 -13.90
CA PRO A 13 14.94 22.03 -12.48
C PRO A 13 15.18 20.68 -11.80
N LEU A 14 16.42 20.19 -11.89
CA LEU A 14 16.95 19.16 -10.99
C LEU A 14 17.01 19.66 -9.54
N ALA A 15 16.72 20.94 -9.31
CA ALA A 15 16.66 21.57 -8.00
C ALA A 15 15.38 21.22 -7.19
N ALA A 16 14.37 20.61 -7.82
CA ALA A 16 13.20 20.08 -7.08
C ALA A 16 13.39 18.63 -6.61
N ALA A 17 14.48 17.96 -7.02
CA ALA A 17 14.63 16.51 -6.88
C ALA A 17 15.12 16.02 -5.50
N ALA A 18 15.46 16.93 -4.59
CA ALA A 18 15.85 16.57 -3.23
C ALA A 18 15.39 17.69 -2.28
N ALA A 19 14.40 17.41 -1.42
CA ALA A 19 14.51 17.90 -0.06
C ALA A 19 15.94 17.59 0.41
N SER A 20 16.60 18.48 1.15
CA SER A 20 17.97 18.19 1.57
C SER A 20 18.00 16.79 2.21
N LEU A 21 19.02 15.98 1.91
CA LEU A 21 19.03 14.59 2.39
C LEU A 21 18.82 14.52 3.91
N ASP A 22 19.29 15.54 4.63
CA ASP A 22 19.04 15.75 6.06
C ASP A 22 17.55 15.92 6.40
N GLU A 23 16.82 16.81 5.69
CA GLU A 23 15.38 16.99 5.87
C GLU A 23 14.59 15.72 5.52
N GLY A 24 14.92 15.06 4.41
CA GLY A 24 14.28 13.80 4.00
C GLY A 24 14.61 12.64 4.95
N PHE A 25 15.73 12.69 5.66
CA PHE A 25 16.09 11.70 6.67
C PHE A 25 15.35 11.95 7.99
N ILE A 26 15.26 13.21 8.43
CA ILE A 26 14.53 13.60 9.65
C ILE A 26 13.01 13.45 9.47
N SER A 27 12.50 13.76 8.28
CA SER A 27 11.07 13.67 7.92
C SER A 27 10.89 12.91 6.60
N PRO A 28 10.94 11.57 6.64
CA PRO A 28 10.83 10.75 5.44
C PRO A 28 9.54 10.97 4.66
N PRO A 29 9.60 11.03 3.31
CA PRO A 29 8.41 11.14 2.49
C PRO A 29 7.54 9.88 2.60
N ALA A 30 6.27 9.97 2.21
CA ALA A 30 5.34 8.83 2.26
C ALA A 30 5.83 7.61 1.47
N LEU A 31 6.55 7.82 0.36
CA LEU A 31 7.15 6.77 -0.47
C LEU A 31 8.20 5.92 0.28
N ALA A 32 8.82 6.47 1.33
CA ALA A 32 9.82 5.77 2.14
C ALA A 32 9.20 4.94 3.28
N ARG A 33 7.88 5.00 3.47
CA ARG A 33 7.21 4.22 4.52
C ARG A 33 7.24 2.73 4.18
N PRO A 34 7.53 1.85 5.15
CA PRO A 34 7.50 0.42 4.93
C PRO A 34 6.07 -0.07 4.68
N TRP A 35 5.98 -1.22 4.03
CA TRP A 35 4.74 -1.95 3.82
C TRP A 35 4.79 -3.27 4.59
N VAL A 36 3.63 -3.88 4.79
CA VAL A 36 3.50 -5.15 5.49
C VAL A 36 2.69 -6.16 4.68
N TYR A 37 3.00 -7.43 4.86
CA TYR A 37 2.05 -8.48 4.52
C TYR A 37 0.89 -8.45 5.52
N TRP A 38 -0.33 -8.51 4.99
CA TRP A 38 -1.54 -8.58 5.78
C TRP A 38 -2.30 -9.85 5.42
N PHE A 39 -2.12 -10.85 6.27
CA PHE A 39 -2.64 -12.20 6.05
C PHE A 39 -4.08 -12.27 6.52
N TRP A 40 -4.98 -12.53 5.58
CA TRP A 40 -6.37 -12.88 5.87
C TRP A 40 -6.43 -14.39 6.04
N LEU A 41 -6.60 -14.82 7.29
CA LEU A 41 -6.47 -16.22 7.70
C LEU A 41 -7.80 -16.95 7.58
N ASN A 42 -7.91 -17.87 6.62
CA ASN A 42 -9.02 -18.81 6.47
C ASN A 42 -10.40 -18.14 6.52
N GLY A 43 -10.58 -16.97 5.90
CA GLY A 43 -11.88 -16.30 5.88
C GLY A 43 -12.33 -15.73 7.24
N ASN A 44 -11.44 -15.63 8.23
CA ASN A 44 -11.72 -15.00 9.52
C ASN A 44 -11.52 -13.49 9.44
N ILE A 45 -12.39 -12.83 8.68
CA ILE A 45 -12.28 -11.41 8.36
C ILE A 45 -13.55 -10.70 8.84
N THR A 46 -13.39 -9.54 9.49
CA THR A 46 -14.51 -8.70 9.95
C THR A 46 -14.31 -7.26 9.50
N ARG A 47 -15.41 -6.51 9.35
CA ARG A 47 -15.38 -5.11 8.95
C ARG A 47 -14.65 -4.26 10.00
N GLU A 48 -14.92 -4.55 11.27
CA GLU A 48 -14.36 -3.88 12.43
C GLU A 48 -12.86 -4.16 12.56
N GLY A 49 -12.44 -5.42 12.33
CA GLY A 49 -11.03 -5.82 12.31
C GLY A 49 -10.25 -5.12 11.21
N ILE A 50 -10.80 -5.06 9.99
CA ILE A 50 -10.21 -4.31 8.87
C ILE A 50 -9.94 -2.86 9.24
N THR A 51 -10.94 -2.15 9.79
CA THR A 51 -10.78 -0.75 10.19
C THR A 51 -9.73 -0.61 11.29
N ALA A 52 -9.79 -1.46 12.33
CA ALA A 52 -8.87 -1.40 13.45
C ALA A 52 -7.40 -1.65 13.02
N ASP A 53 -7.17 -2.63 12.15
CA ASP A 53 -5.84 -2.97 11.63
C ASP A 53 -5.26 -1.80 10.82
N LEU A 54 -6.03 -1.25 9.87
CA LEU A 54 -5.55 -0.15 9.02
C LEU A 54 -5.32 1.13 9.83
N GLU A 55 -6.16 1.43 10.82
CA GLU A 55 -5.92 2.56 11.74
C GLU A 55 -4.68 2.35 12.60
N ALA A 56 -4.41 1.12 13.05
CA ALA A 56 -3.18 0.78 13.76
C ALA A 56 -1.94 0.95 12.87
N MET A 57 -1.99 0.46 11.64
CA MET A 57 -0.93 0.61 10.64
C MET A 57 -0.64 2.07 10.34
N LYS A 58 -1.68 2.88 10.12
CA LYS A 58 -1.53 4.33 9.90
C LYS A 58 -0.86 5.02 11.10
N ARG A 59 -1.30 4.70 12.32
CA ARG A 59 -0.79 5.30 13.56
C ARG A 59 0.71 5.06 13.74
N VAL A 60 1.23 3.91 13.32
CA VAL A 60 2.65 3.55 13.47
C VAL A 60 3.49 3.86 12.22
N GLY A 61 2.90 4.47 11.19
CA GLY A 61 3.64 4.97 10.02
C GLY A 61 3.83 3.97 8.88
N ILE A 62 3.04 2.90 8.80
CA ILE A 62 2.98 2.01 7.63
C ILE A 62 2.42 2.79 6.41
N GLY A 63 2.98 2.52 5.23
CA GLY A 63 2.58 3.17 3.97
C GLY A 63 1.58 2.37 3.14
N GLY A 64 1.57 1.05 3.29
CA GLY A 64 0.65 0.20 2.55
C GLY A 64 0.72 -1.26 2.99
N VAL A 65 -0.16 -2.07 2.39
CA VAL A 65 -0.32 -3.48 2.70
C VAL A 65 -0.33 -4.32 1.44
N LEU A 66 0.14 -5.56 1.57
CA LEU A 66 -0.03 -6.62 0.59
C LEU A 66 -0.97 -7.66 1.19
N ILE A 67 -2.19 -7.74 0.66
CA ILE A 67 -3.20 -8.71 1.10
C ILE A 67 -2.85 -10.08 0.55
N MET A 68 -2.81 -11.08 1.42
CA MET A 68 -2.63 -12.48 1.07
C MET A 68 -3.66 -13.34 1.79
N GLU A 69 -4.33 -14.19 1.06
CA GLU A 69 -5.27 -15.18 1.59
C GLU A 69 -4.51 -16.44 1.94
N VAL A 70 -4.60 -16.86 3.19
CA VAL A 70 -3.77 -17.95 3.70
C VAL A 70 -4.57 -18.88 4.62
N ASP A 71 -4.24 -20.16 4.59
CA ASP A 71 -4.93 -21.21 5.35
C ASP A 71 -4.12 -21.74 6.55
N GLN A 72 -3.22 -20.90 7.08
CA GLN A 72 -2.19 -21.28 8.04
C GLN A 72 -2.72 -21.47 9.48
N GLY A 73 -3.32 -22.64 9.75
CA GLY A 73 -3.57 -23.15 11.11
C GLY A 73 -4.76 -22.55 11.85
N ALA A 74 -5.46 -21.55 11.29
CA ALA A 74 -6.71 -21.04 11.82
C ALA A 74 -7.89 -21.95 11.41
N PRO A 75 -8.94 -22.11 12.24
CA PRO A 75 -10.18 -22.74 11.81
C PRO A 75 -10.80 -22.02 10.60
N VAL A 76 -11.53 -22.75 9.76
CA VAL A 76 -12.24 -22.17 8.61
C VAL A 76 -13.31 -21.20 9.12
N GLY A 77 -13.18 -19.95 8.71
CA GLY A 77 -14.13 -18.88 8.97
C GLY A 77 -15.30 -18.87 7.98
N PRO A 78 -16.28 -17.98 8.16
CA PRO A 78 -17.52 -17.99 7.39
C PRO A 78 -17.42 -17.27 6.03
N ILE A 79 -16.26 -16.72 5.68
CA ILE A 79 -16.09 -15.86 4.50
C ILE A 79 -15.25 -16.59 3.45
N ASP A 80 -15.93 -17.09 2.42
CA ASP A 80 -15.27 -17.72 1.28
C ASP A 80 -14.57 -16.68 0.40
N PHE A 81 -13.33 -16.97 0.00
CA PHE A 81 -12.56 -16.14 -0.91
C PHE A 81 -13.35 -15.81 -2.19
N MET A 82 -13.29 -14.56 -2.63
CA MET A 82 -14.03 -14.02 -3.80
C MET A 82 -15.55 -14.19 -3.75
N GLY A 83 -16.13 -14.68 -2.66
CA GLY A 83 -17.57 -14.67 -2.40
C GLY A 83 -18.12 -13.24 -2.29
N ALA A 84 -19.45 -13.11 -2.26
CA ALA A 84 -20.10 -11.80 -2.17
C ALA A 84 -19.67 -11.01 -0.92
N ARG A 85 -19.69 -11.65 0.25
CA ARG A 85 -19.25 -11.04 1.51
C ARG A 85 -17.77 -10.69 1.52
N TRP A 86 -16.92 -11.54 0.93
CA TRP A 86 -15.50 -11.25 0.78
C TRP A 86 -15.27 -9.98 -0.03
N ARG A 87 -15.93 -9.85 -1.19
CA ARG A 87 -15.81 -8.67 -2.06
C ARG A 87 -16.32 -7.39 -1.36
N GLU A 88 -17.36 -7.50 -0.54
CA GLU A 88 -17.85 -6.38 0.28
C GLU A 88 -16.82 -5.93 1.32
N LEU A 89 -16.14 -6.88 1.98
CA LEU A 89 -15.08 -6.63 2.95
C LEU A 89 -13.81 -6.09 2.28
N PHE A 90 -13.42 -6.65 1.14
CA PHE A 90 -12.31 -6.11 0.33
C PHE A 90 -12.59 -4.67 -0.12
N ALA A 91 -13.79 -4.40 -0.62
CA ALA A 91 -14.18 -3.03 -0.96
C ALA A 91 -14.18 -2.10 0.26
N HIS A 92 -14.49 -2.62 1.46
CA HIS A 92 -14.34 -1.87 2.72
C HIS A 92 -12.88 -1.56 3.02
N ALA A 93 -11.99 -2.54 2.91
CA ALA A 93 -10.55 -2.34 3.10
C ALA A 93 -9.99 -1.28 2.14
N VAL A 94 -10.34 -1.33 0.85
CA VAL A 94 -9.93 -0.33 -0.14
C VAL A 94 -10.41 1.09 0.23
N ARG A 95 -11.67 1.23 0.66
CA ARG A 95 -12.19 2.54 1.10
C ARG A 95 -11.48 3.06 2.35
N GLU A 96 -11.23 2.20 3.33
CA GLU A 96 -10.55 2.58 4.57
C GLU A 96 -9.07 2.94 4.33
N ALA A 97 -8.38 2.18 3.48
CA ALA A 97 -7.02 2.51 3.07
C ALA A 97 -6.98 3.86 2.36
N GLY A 98 -7.90 4.12 1.42
CA GLY A 98 -8.03 5.43 0.77
C GLY A 98 -8.30 6.57 1.76
N ARG A 99 -9.20 6.36 2.74
CA ARG A 99 -9.46 7.33 3.83
C ARG A 99 -8.21 7.64 4.65
N LEU A 100 -7.37 6.64 4.89
CA LEU A 100 -6.17 6.75 5.72
C LEU A 100 -4.91 7.16 4.93
N GLY A 101 -4.99 7.20 3.60
CA GLY A 101 -3.83 7.41 2.73
C GLY A 101 -2.81 6.26 2.83
N LEU A 102 -3.33 5.03 2.86
CA LEU A 102 -2.57 3.78 2.75
C LEU A 102 -2.80 3.20 1.35
N GLU A 103 -1.76 2.56 0.82
CA GLU A 103 -1.84 1.83 -0.44
C GLU A 103 -2.21 0.36 -0.20
N ILE A 104 -2.91 -0.26 -1.15
CA ILE A 104 -3.22 -1.69 -1.15
C ILE A 104 -2.66 -2.32 -2.42
N ASN A 105 -1.97 -3.44 -2.24
CA ASN A 105 -1.72 -4.42 -3.29
C ASN A 105 -2.22 -5.79 -2.81
N MET A 106 -2.37 -6.74 -3.73
CA MET A 106 -2.86 -8.08 -3.44
C MET A 106 -2.12 -9.09 -4.33
N ASN A 107 -1.94 -10.32 -3.82
CA ASN A 107 -1.48 -11.42 -4.66
C ASN A 107 -2.45 -11.66 -5.84
N ASP A 108 -1.94 -12.19 -6.95
CA ASP A 108 -2.74 -12.41 -8.16
C ASP A 108 -3.66 -13.65 -8.09
N ASP A 109 -3.54 -14.44 -7.02
CA ASP A 109 -4.35 -15.60 -6.72
C ASP A 109 -4.84 -15.66 -5.26
N ALA A 110 -5.55 -16.75 -4.93
CA ALA A 110 -5.81 -17.13 -3.54
C ALA A 110 -4.55 -17.77 -2.95
N GLY A 111 -3.77 -17.01 -2.19
CA GLY A 111 -2.53 -17.54 -1.63
C GLY A 111 -1.51 -16.49 -1.26
N TRP A 112 -0.29 -16.97 -1.09
CA TRP A 112 0.91 -16.18 -0.81
C TRP A 112 2.04 -16.46 -1.83
N ASN A 113 1.80 -17.34 -2.80
CA ASN A 113 2.75 -17.72 -3.84
C ASN A 113 2.01 -18.34 -5.04
N GLY A 114 2.48 -18.08 -6.26
CA GLY A 114 1.96 -18.74 -7.46
C GLY A 114 1.17 -17.79 -8.36
N SER A 115 0.19 -18.36 -9.06
CA SER A 115 -0.81 -17.66 -9.91
C SER A 115 -2.02 -18.59 -10.17
N GLY A 116 -2.40 -19.41 -9.16
CA GLY A 116 -3.19 -20.65 -9.30
C GLY A 116 -4.66 -20.59 -8.87
#